data_AF-A0A9P6LSP8-F1
#
_entry.id   AF-A0A9P6LSP8-F1
#
_cell.length_a   1.000
_cell.length_b   1.000
_cell.length_c   1.000
_cell.angle_alpha   90.00
_cell.angle_beta   90.00
_cell.angle_gamma   90.00
#
_symmetry.space_group_name_H-M   'P 1'
#
loop_
_entity.id
_entity.type
_entity.pdbx_description
1 polymer ?
#
loop_
_entity_poly.entity_id
_entity_poly.type
_entity_poly.pdbx_seq_one_letter_code
_entity_poly.pdbx_strand_id
1 'polypeptide(L)'
;MLHTWIHPWLPVLEESRLDQELYGDIRRKLALGLAAWNVLDPSALRVLEPWKGVFSAADMEMLILKSVLPRLVEGLQLFEINPRNQKIEILEAVLPWYDFFPSTTFSSLLVNEFFPKWHQVLYLWLTHPSTSSSTDLDQVFQWHQWWKSLFPTELLAEEGVTTGFRQGLDMINQSIKGLKVMAPADLAQSQDGKTGVANRGSPSRYNGLPDRSCICFVDTELAAVCDDEADT
;
A
#
# COMPACT_ATOMS: atom_id res chain seq x y z
N MET A 1 -24.49 19.28 4.44
CA MET A 1 -25.03 20.50 5.10
C MET A 1 -24.53 21.79 4.47
N LEU A 2 -23.23 22.04 4.23
CA LEU A 2 -22.79 23.24 3.49
C LEU A 2 -23.14 23.19 1.99
N HIS A 3 -22.93 22.04 1.34
CA HIS A 3 -23.24 21.84 -0.08
C HIS A 3 -24.70 22.14 -0.43
N THR A 4 -25.63 21.87 0.49
CA THR A 4 -27.08 22.04 0.32
C THR A 4 -27.47 23.51 0.14
N TRP A 5 -26.69 24.43 0.69
CA TRP A 5 -26.94 25.88 0.61
C TRP A 5 -26.18 26.55 -0.53
N ILE A 6 -25.06 25.97 -0.98
CA ILE A 6 -24.19 26.57 -2.01
C ILE A 6 -24.54 26.02 -3.41
N HIS A 7 -24.80 24.72 -3.52
CA HIS A 7 -25.05 24.08 -4.81
C HIS A 7 -26.21 24.65 -5.63
N PRO A 8 -27.34 25.09 -5.03
CA PRO A 8 -28.43 25.68 -5.79
C PRO A 8 -28.08 27.00 -6.49
N TRP A 9 -27.05 27.70 -6.02
CA TRP A 9 -26.62 29.00 -6.54
C TRP A 9 -25.44 28.88 -7.50
N LEU A 10 -24.80 27.70 -7.60
CA LEU A 10 -23.70 27.41 -8.52
C LEU A 10 -23.99 27.88 -9.96
N PRO A 11 -25.13 27.51 -10.59
CA PRO A 11 -25.40 27.87 -11.98
C PRO A 11 -25.57 29.38 -12.21
N VAL A 12 -25.82 30.14 -11.15
CA VAL A 12 -26.04 31.61 -11.21
C VAL A 12 -24.72 32.37 -10.96
N LEU A 13 -23.72 31.70 -10.37
CA LEU A 13 -22.44 32.30 -9.99
C LEU A 13 -21.33 32.11 -11.06
N GLU A 14 -21.58 31.30 -12.09
CA GLU A 14 -20.64 30.90 -13.16
C GLU A 14 -19.99 32.04 -13.98
N GLU A 15 -20.27 33.32 -13.70
CA GLU A 15 -19.89 34.45 -14.56
C GLU A 15 -18.58 35.19 -14.23
N SER A 16 -17.87 34.98 -13.10
CA SER A 16 -16.53 35.60 -12.91
C SER A 16 -15.74 35.12 -11.67
N ARG A 17 -14.46 35.56 -11.60
CA ARG A 17 -13.39 35.40 -10.56
C ARG A 17 -13.79 35.08 -9.12
N LEU A 18 -15.01 35.42 -8.69
CA LEU A 18 -15.60 35.06 -7.40
C LEU A 18 -15.57 33.54 -7.15
N ASP A 19 -15.74 32.75 -8.20
CA ASP A 19 -15.66 31.29 -8.16
C ASP A 19 -14.29 30.79 -7.69
N GLN A 20 -13.19 31.35 -8.21
CA GLN A 20 -11.85 30.86 -7.89
C GLN A 20 -11.45 31.11 -6.43
N GLU A 21 -11.77 32.29 -5.89
CA GLU A 21 -11.47 32.65 -4.51
C GLU A 21 -12.36 31.87 -3.53
N LEU A 22 -13.67 31.78 -3.80
CA LEU A 22 -14.62 31.06 -2.96
C LEU A 22 -14.35 29.55 -2.94
N TYR A 23 -14.13 28.91 -4.11
CA TYR A 23 -13.76 27.49 -4.14
C TYR A 23 -12.39 27.24 -3.54
N GLY A 24 -11.46 28.20 -3.65
CA GLY A 24 -10.17 28.15 -2.94
C GLY A 24 -10.36 28.07 -1.42
N ASP A 25 -11.20 28.94 -0.87
CA ASP A 25 -11.50 28.97 0.56
C ASP A 25 -12.27 27.73 1.04
N ILE A 26 -13.24 27.27 0.26
CA ILE A 26 -13.99 26.04 0.57
C ILE A 26 -13.04 24.84 0.56
N ARG A 27 -12.20 24.69 -0.48
CA ARG A 27 -11.21 23.61 -0.56
C ARG A 27 -10.24 23.67 0.61
N ARG A 28 -9.76 24.86 0.98
CA ARG A 28 -8.88 25.02 2.15
C ARG A 28 -9.57 24.58 3.44
N LYS A 29 -10.82 24.96 3.66
CA LYS A 29 -11.59 24.54 4.85
C LYS A 29 -11.86 23.03 4.85
N LEU A 30 -12.21 22.45 3.70
CA LEU A 30 -12.36 21.01 3.54
C LEU A 30 -11.04 20.29 3.82
N ALA A 31 -9.93 20.78 3.27
CA ALA A 31 -8.61 20.20 3.49
C ALA A 31 -8.23 20.18 4.97
N LEU A 32 -8.48 21.28 5.70
CA LEU A 32 -8.23 21.36 7.14
C LEU A 32 -9.11 20.39 7.94
N GLY A 33 -10.39 20.29 7.59
CA GLY A 33 -11.31 19.35 8.24
C GLY A 33 -10.93 17.89 7.99
N LEU A 34 -10.65 17.55 6.72
CA LEU A 34 -10.21 16.21 6.31
C LEU A 34 -8.83 15.86 6.89
N ALA A 35 -7.95 16.84 7.05
CA ALA A 35 -6.66 16.62 7.69
C ALA A 35 -6.80 16.28 9.18
N ALA A 36 -7.88 16.68 9.87
CA ALA A 36 -8.15 16.31 11.27
C ALA A 36 -9.18 15.18 11.43
N TRP A 37 -9.68 14.63 10.31
CA TRP A 37 -10.72 13.62 10.28
C TRP A 37 -10.20 12.23 10.69
N ASN A 38 -11.10 11.42 11.24
CA ASN A 38 -10.85 10.04 11.64
C ASN A 38 -11.43 9.09 10.59
N VAL A 39 -10.65 8.11 10.14
CA VAL A 39 -11.04 7.15 9.09
C VAL A 39 -12.39 6.46 9.34
N LEU A 40 -12.72 6.16 10.60
CA LEU A 40 -13.96 5.47 10.96
C LEU A 40 -15.20 6.38 10.95
N ASP A 41 -15.05 7.70 10.79
CA ASP A 41 -16.18 8.61 10.66
C ASP A 41 -16.68 8.65 9.20
N PRO A 42 -17.88 8.11 8.90
CA PRO A 42 -18.42 8.07 7.53
C PRO A 42 -18.86 9.46 7.02
N SER A 43 -18.85 10.50 7.87
CA SER A 43 -19.35 11.83 7.50
C SER A 43 -18.52 12.50 6.39
N ALA A 44 -17.20 12.25 6.34
CA ALA A 44 -16.30 12.88 5.39
C ALA A 44 -16.67 12.57 3.93
N LEU A 45 -16.94 11.30 3.62
CA LEU A 45 -17.38 10.89 2.28
C LEU A 45 -18.67 11.62 1.86
N ARG A 46 -19.67 11.67 2.73
CA ARG A 46 -20.96 12.36 2.46
C ARG A 46 -20.80 13.86 2.28
N VAL A 47 -19.82 14.46 2.97
CA VAL A 47 -19.52 15.89 2.84
C VAL A 47 -18.84 16.17 1.50
N LEU A 48 -17.99 15.26 1.05
CA LEU A 48 -17.13 15.42 -0.12
C LEU A 48 -17.80 15.00 -1.44
N GLU A 49 -18.66 14.00 -1.42
CA GLU A 49 -19.33 13.44 -2.60
C GLU A 49 -20.01 14.49 -3.49
N PRO A 50 -20.75 15.49 -2.96
CA PRO A 50 -21.36 16.52 -3.80
C PRO A 50 -20.32 17.33 -4.59
N TRP A 51 -19.10 17.49 -4.08
CA TRP A 51 -18.06 18.31 -4.70
C TRP A 51 -17.37 17.63 -5.89
N LYS A 52 -17.59 16.32 -6.13
CA LYS A 52 -17.00 15.59 -7.28
C LYS A 52 -17.33 16.22 -8.63
N GLY A 53 -18.52 16.82 -8.77
CA GLY A 53 -18.96 17.50 -10.00
C GLY A 53 -18.68 19.01 -10.01
N VAL A 54 -18.16 19.58 -8.92
CA VAL A 54 -17.94 21.03 -8.77
C VAL A 54 -16.46 21.38 -8.89
N PHE A 55 -15.59 20.59 -8.24
CA PHE A 55 -14.15 20.78 -8.37
C PHE A 55 -13.63 20.17 -9.67
N SER A 56 -12.57 20.78 -10.21
CA SER A 56 -11.82 20.14 -11.30
C SER A 56 -11.24 18.81 -10.80
N ALA A 57 -11.08 17.84 -11.70
CA ALA A 57 -10.50 16.54 -11.35
C ALA A 57 -9.13 16.68 -10.67
N ALA A 58 -8.28 17.58 -11.16
CA ALA A 58 -6.96 17.85 -10.58
C ALA A 58 -7.03 18.47 -9.18
N ASP A 59 -7.97 19.39 -8.94
CA ASP A 59 -8.14 20.00 -7.62
C ASP A 59 -8.69 19.01 -6.60
N MET A 60 -9.63 18.16 -7.03
CA MET A 60 -10.17 17.10 -6.20
C MET A 60 -9.06 16.12 -5.84
N GLU A 61 -8.33 15.60 -6.81
CA GLU A 61 -7.22 14.68 -6.59
C GLU A 61 -6.18 15.28 -5.62
N MET A 62 -5.76 16.53 -5.83
CA MET A 62 -4.80 17.18 -4.94
C MET A 62 -5.32 17.30 -3.49
N LEU A 63 -6.60 17.61 -3.31
CA LEU A 63 -7.24 17.66 -2.00
C LEU A 63 -7.20 16.29 -1.32
N ILE A 64 -7.57 15.22 -2.03
CA ILE A 64 -7.61 13.86 -1.48
C ILE A 64 -6.21 13.34 -1.16
N LEU A 65 -5.26 13.52 -2.07
CA LEU A 65 -3.86 13.09 -1.86
C LEU A 65 -3.21 13.80 -0.67
N LYS A 66 -3.51 15.09 -0.44
CA LYS A 66 -2.89 15.86 0.66
C LYS A 66 -3.59 15.66 2.00
N SER A 67 -4.90 15.49 2.01
CA SER A 67 -5.70 15.54 3.24
C SER A 67 -6.20 14.18 3.69
N VAL A 68 -6.58 13.31 2.76
CA VAL A 68 -7.24 12.04 3.05
C VAL A 68 -6.25 10.88 3.03
N LEU A 69 -5.40 10.79 2.01
CA LEU A 69 -4.45 9.69 1.85
C LEU A 69 -3.60 9.43 3.10
N PRO A 70 -3.01 10.46 3.78
CA PRO A 70 -2.22 10.22 4.99
C PRO A 70 -3.04 9.57 6.11
N ARG A 71 -4.34 9.90 6.21
CA ARG A 71 -5.24 9.32 7.21
C ARG A 71 -5.61 7.88 6.87
N LEU A 72 -5.82 7.56 5.60
CA LEU A 72 -6.06 6.17 5.18
C LEU A 72 -4.82 5.30 5.44
N VAL A 73 -3.61 5.82 5.17
CA VAL A 73 -2.35 5.17 5.51
C VAL A 73 -2.28 4.90 7.01
N GLU A 74 -2.47 5.92 7.85
CA GLU A 74 -2.46 5.78 9.32
C GLU A 74 -3.48 4.74 9.82
N GLY A 75 -4.70 4.77 9.27
CA GLY A 75 -5.74 3.77 9.58
C GLY A 75 -5.29 2.36 9.24
N LEU A 76 -4.78 2.14 8.02
CA LEU A 76 -4.27 0.83 7.59
C LEU A 76 -3.00 0.41 8.34
N GLN A 77 -2.18 1.34 8.83
CA GLN A 77 -1.03 1.05 9.69
C GLN A 77 -1.44 0.53 11.07
N LEU A 78 -2.56 1.02 11.61
CA LEU A 78 -3.14 0.52 12.85
C LEU A 78 -4.03 -0.72 12.66
N PHE A 79 -4.37 -1.04 11.41
CA PHE A 79 -5.17 -2.21 11.09
C PHE A 79 -4.43 -3.51 11.41
N GLU A 80 -5.08 -4.36 12.20
CA GLU A 80 -4.59 -5.67 12.61
C GLU A 80 -5.42 -6.78 11.95
N ILE A 81 -4.72 -7.76 11.38
CA ILE A 81 -5.34 -8.94 10.77
C ILE A 81 -5.20 -10.10 11.74
N ASN A 82 -6.33 -10.65 12.20
CA ASN A 82 -6.36 -11.74 13.16
C ASN A 82 -7.41 -12.78 12.74
N PRO A 83 -6.99 -13.97 12.27
CA PRO A 83 -7.90 -15.00 11.79
C PRO A 83 -8.94 -15.47 12.82
N ARG A 84 -8.68 -15.31 14.12
CA ARG A 84 -9.58 -15.75 15.20
C ARG A 84 -10.58 -14.69 15.64
N ASN A 85 -10.28 -13.42 15.40
CA ASN A 85 -11.11 -12.30 15.81
C ASN A 85 -10.92 -11.15 14.82
N GLN A 86 -11.50 -11.33 13.63
CA GLN A 86 -11.28 -10.41 12.54
C GLN A 86 -12.13 -9.15 12.71
N LYS A 87 -11.45 -8.02 12.83
CA LYS A 87 -12.04 -6.68 12.83
C LYS A 87 -11.73 -6.06 11.48
N ILE A 88 -12.76 -5.69 10.71
CA ILE A 88 -12.61 -5.16 9.34
C ILE A 88 -13.10 -3.72 9.18
N GLU A 89 -13.52 -3.08 10.26
CA GLU A 89 -14.17 -1.77 10.26
C GLU A 89 -13.29 -0.70 9.59
N ILE A 90 -11.97 -0.77 9.79
CA ILE A 90 -11.02 0.12 9.11
C ILE A 90 -11.02 -0.15 7.61
N LEU A 91 -10.95 -1.41 7.18
CA LEU A 91 -10.95 -1.74 5.75
C LEU A 91 -12.28 -1.34 5.10
N GLU A 92 -13.42 -1.63 5.74
CA GLU A 92 -14.75 -1.22 5.29
C GLU A 92 -14.89 0.30 5.17
N ALA A 93 -14.24 1.07 6.05
CA ALA A 93 -14.21 2.53 5.97
C ALA A 93 -13.25 3.05 4.88
N VAL A 94 -12.18 2.32 4.57
CA VAL A 94 -11.17 2.69 3.57
C VAL A 94 -11.66 2.40 2.14
N LEU A 95 -12.25 1.23 1.88
CA LEU A 95 -12.61 0.78 0.53
C LEU A 95 -13.49 1.76 -0.27
N PRO A 96 -14.53 2.42 0.31
CA PRO A 96 -15.37 3.37 -0.41
C PRO A 96 -14.62 4.60 -0.94
N TRP A 97 -13.42 4.88 -0.44
CA TRP A 97 -12.59 5.97 -0.96
C TRP A 97 -12.00 5.66 -2.33
N TYR A 98 -11.99 4.42 -2.80
CA TYR A 98 -11.46 4.03 -4.11
C TYR A 98 -11.92 4.96 -5.24
N ASP A 99 -13.20 5.31 -5.27
CA ASP A 99 -13.80 6.18 -6.30
C ASP A 99 -13.32 7.64 -6.28
N PHE A 100 -12.46 8.02 -5.34
CA PHE A 100 -11.89 9.37 -5.22
C PHE A 100 -10.41 9.43 -5.61
N PHE A 101 -9.79 8.28 -5.88
CA PHE A 101 -8.37 8.18 -6.22
C PHE A 101 -8.18 7.68 -7.65
N PRO A 102 -7.05 8.01 -8.30
CA PRO A 102 -6.56 7.22 -9.41
C PRO A 102 -6.37 5.77 -8.96
N SER A 103 -6.79 4.80 -9.78
CA SER A 103 -6.78 3.39 -9.39
C SER A 103 -5.39 2.88 -9.00
N THR A 104 -4.35 3.36 -9.69
CA THR A 104 -2.95 3.03 -9.40
C THR A 104 -2.50 3.49 -8.01
N THR A 105 -2.94 4.68 -7.58
CA THR A 105 -2.62 5.23 -6.25
C THR A 105 -3.30 4.43 -5.15
N PHE A 106 -4.58 4.13 -5.31
CA PHE A 106 -5.32 3.35 -4.31
C PHE A 106 -4.84 1.89 -4.25
N SER A 107 -4.51 1.30 -5.39
CA SER A 107 -3.85 0.00 -5.45
C SER A 107 -2.51 0.03 -4.71
N SER A 108 -1.70 1.08 -4.91
CA SER A 108 -0.41 1.23 -4.21
C SER A 108 -0.57 1.34 -2.69
N LEU A 109 -1.59 2.05 -2.22
CA LEU A 109 -1.93 2.13 -0.79
C LEU A 109 -2.14 0.72 -0.19
N LEU A 110 -2.91 -0.13 -0.86
CA LEU A 110 -3.19 -1.49 -0.38
C LEU A 110 -1.96 -2.40 -0.47
N VAL A 111 -1.18 -2.28 -1.54
CA VAL A 111 0.09 -3.03 -1.71
C VAL A 111 1.08 -2.70 -0.59
N ASN A 112 1.12 -1.45 -0.13
CA ASN A 112 2.08 -1.04 0.88
C ASN A 112 1.59 -1.30 2.31
N GLU A 113 0.30 -1.04 2.61
CA GLU A 113 -0.18 -1.02 3.99
C GLU A 113 -1.00 -2.26 4.39
N PHE A 114 -1.71 -2.89 3.43
CA PHE A 114 -2.59 -4.03 3.71
C PHE A 114 -1.94 -5.38 3.41
N PHE A 115 -1.44 -5.57 2.18
CA PHE A 115 -0.96 -6.88 1.73
C PHE A 115 0.21 -7.44 2.54
N PRO A 116 1.22 -6.68 2.97
CA PRO A 116 2.34 -7.22 3.75
C PRO A 116 1.87 -7.87 5.06
N LYS A 117 0.92 -7.22 5.75
CA LYS A 117 0.31 -7.76 6.97
C LYS A 117 -0.52 -9.00 6.68
N TRP A 118 -1.31 -8.96 5.61
CA TRP A 118 -2.17 -10.06 5.22
C TRP A 118 -1.35 -11.31 4.83
N HIS A 119 -0.30 -11.14 4.03
CA HIS A 119 0.65 -12.19 3.67
C HIS A 119 1.39 -12.73 4.89
N GLN A 120 1.77 -11.87 5.84
CA GLN A 120 2.43 -12.31 7.07
C GLN A 120 1.54 -13.23 7.90
N VAL A 121 0.27 -12.88 8.07
CA VAL A 121 -0.69 -13.73 8.79
C VAL A 121 -0.89 -15.06 8.06
N LEU A 122 -1.04 -15.02 6.75
CA LEU A 122 -1.17 -16.22 5.92
C LEU A 122 0.07 -17.12 6.04
N TYR A 123 1.26 -16.55 5.96
CA TYR A 123 2.53 -17.26 6.14
C TYR A 123 2.60 -17.95 7.50
N LEU A 124 2.30 -17.24 8.59
CA LEU A 124 2.33 -17.79 9.94
C LEU A 124 1.32 -18.94 10.09
N TRP A 125 0.13 -18.81 9.51
CA TRP A 125 -0.87 -19.88 9.55
C TRP A 125 -0.39 -21.12 8.78
N LEU A 126 0.14 -20.95 7.57
CA LEU A 126 0.59 -22.07 6.71
C LEU A 126 1.86 -22.78 7.22
N THR A 127 2.72 -22.07 7.93
CA THR A 127 3.96 -22.63 8.52
C THR A 127 3.77 -23.18 9.93
N HIS A 128 2.59 -23.01 10.51
CA HIS A 128 2.32 -23.48 11.87
C HIS A 128 2.36 -25.02 11.91
N PRO A 129 3.03 -25.64 12.89
CA PRO A 129 3.21 -27.10 12.94
C PRO A 129 1.92 -27.92 12.96
N SER A 130 0.82 -27.35 13.44
CA SER A 130 -0.49 -28.01 13.45
C SER A 130 -1.21 -27.94 12.10
N THR A 131 -0.81 -27.05 11.19
CA THR A 131 -1.44 -26.84 9.89
C THR A 131 -0.91 -27.87 8.89
N SER A 132 -1.19 -29.15 9.16
CA SER A 132 -0.82 -30.26 8.26
C SER A 132 -2.04 -31.07 7.79
N SER A 133 -3.22 -30.77 8.33
CA SER A 133 -4.45 -31.45 7.94
C SER A 133 -5.09 -30.80 6.71
N SER A 134 -5.76 -31.59 5.88
CA SER A 134 -6.55 -31.08 4.75
C SER A 134 -7.63 -30.09 5.21
N THR A 135 -8.23 -30.35 6.38
CA THR A 135 -9.26 -29.50 6.98
C THR A 135 -8.75 -28.11 7.36
N ASP A 136 -7.49 -27.99 7.79
CA ASP A 136 -6.89 -26.68 8.10
C ASP A 136 -6.59 -25.90 6.82
N LEU A 137 -6.11 -26.57 5.77
CA LEU A 137 -5.85 -25.95 4.46
C LEU A 137 -7.14 -25.45 3.80
N ASP A 138 -8.24 -26.19 3.93
CA ASP A 138 -9.56 -25.75 3.46
C ASP A 138 -10.01 -24.46 4.18
N GLN A 139 -9.77 -24.34 5.49
CA GLN A 139 -10.08 -23.11 6.24
C GLN A 139 -9.22 -21.93 5.77
N VAL A 140 -7.92 -22.15 5.52
CA VAL A 140 -7.04 -21.10 4.98
C VAL A 140 -7.53 -20.64 3.60
N PHE A 141 -7.94 -21.58 2.74
CA PHE A 141 -8.47 -21.25 1.42
C PHE A 141 -9.78 -20.46 1.51
N GLN A 142 -10.70 -20.86 2.40
CA GLN A 142 -11.94 -20.12 2.64
C GLN A 142 -11.66 -18.71 3.17
N TRP A 143 -10.72 -18.57 4.10
CA TRP A 143 -10.28 -17.26 4.60
C TRP A 143 -9.76 -16.36 3.47
N HIS A 144 -8.93 -16.91 2.57
CA HIS A 144 -8.48 -16.20 1.37
C HIS A 144 -9.66 -15.74 0.50
N GLN A 145 -10.63 -16.62 0.21
CA GLN A 145 -11.79 -16.26 -0.61
C GLN A 145 -12.66 -15.19 0.06
N TRP A 146 -12.87 -15.30 1.37
CA TRP A 146 -13.64 -14.32 2.13
C TRP A 146 -12.99 -12.94 2.06
N TRP A 147 -11.68 -12.82 2.28
CA TRP A 147 -10.99 -11.53 2.12
C TRP A 147 -11.15 -10.95 0.73
N LYS A 148 -10.97 -11.77 -0.30
CA LYS A 148 -11.12 -11.34 -1.68
C LYS A 148 -12.55 -10.83 -1.96
N SER A 149 -13.56 -11.43 -1.34
CA SER A 149 -14.97 -11.03 -1.50
C SER A 149 -15.33 -9.65 -0.93
N LEU A 150 -14.48 -9.09 -0.04
CA LEU A 150 -14.70 -7.75 0.53
C LEU A 150 -14.37 -6.62 -0.47
N PHE A 151 -13.59 -6.91 -1.51
CA PHE A 151 -13.10 -5.90 -2.43
C PHE A 151 -14.04 -5.75 -3.65
N PRO A 152 -14.31 -4.50 -4.11
CA PRO A 152 -15.02 -4.26 -5.36
C PRO A 152 -14.35 -4.92 -6.56
N THR A 153 -15.13 -5.27 -7.59
CA THR A 153 -14.63 -6.01 -8.76
C THR A 153 -13.60 -5.20 -9.55
N GLU A 154 -13.82 -3.90 -9.64
CA GLU A 154 -12.96 -2.92 -10.30
C GLU A 154 -11.60 -2.87 -9.62
N LEU A 155 -11.60 -2.82 -8.29
CA LEU A 155 -10.38 -2.81 -7.50
C LEU A 155 -9.65 -4.16 -7.55
N LEU A 156 -10.39 -5.28 -7.61
CA LEU A 156 -9.81 -6.60 -7.81
C LEU A 156 -9.15 -6.77 -9.18
N ALA A 157 -9.53 -5.97 -10.18
CA ALA A 157 -8.91 -6.00 -11.51
C ALA A 157 -7.59 -5.20 -11.58
N GLU A 158 -7.29 -4.36 -10.59
CA GLU A 158 -6.03 -3.63 -10.51
C GLU A 158 -4.84 -4.59 -10.36
N GLU A 159 -3.75 -4.31 -11.07
CA GLU A 159 -2.59 -5.21 -11.16
C GLU A 159 -1.96 -5.49 -9.79
N GLY A 160 -1.83 -4.46 -8.96
CA GLY A 160 -1.24 -4.59 -7.62
C GLY A 160 -2.10 -5.46 -6.70
N VAL A 161 -3.40 -5.24 -6.69
CA VAL A 161 -4.37 -6.02 -5.87
C VAL A 161 -4.46 -7.46 -6.37
N THR A 162 -4.56 -7.66 -7.68
CA THR A 162 -4.55 -8.99 -8.31
C THR A 162 -3.29 -9.76 -7.92
N THR A 163 -2.13 -9.10 -8.01
CA THR A 163 -0.84 -9.71 -7.69
C THR A 163 -0.74 -10.06 -6.21
N GLY A 164 -1.18 -9.18 -5.31
CA GLY A 164 -1.21 -9.44 -3.88
C GLY A 164 -2.02 -10.68 -3.52
N PHE A 165 -3.25 -10.82 -4.03
CA PHE A 165 -4.04 -12.03 -3.81
C PHE A 165 -3.43 -13.28 -4.47
N ARG A 166 -2.90 -13.16 -5.69
CA ARG A 166 -2.22 -14.27 -6.38
C ARG A 166 -1.04 -14.81 -5.56
N GLN A 167 -0.23 -13.93 -4.98
CA GLN A 167 0.89 -14.33 -4.13
C GLN A 167 0.41 -15.13 -2.92
N GLY A 168 -0.70 -14.72 -2.27
CA GLY A 168 -1.28 -15.50 -1.18
C GLY A 168 -1.76 -16.88 -1.63
N LEU A 169 -2.42 -16.95 -2.80
CA LEU A 169 -2.83 -18.23 -3.38
C LEU A 169 -1.62 -19.14 -3.70
N ASP A 170 -0.52 -18.57 -4.20
CA ASP A 170 0.72 -19.31 -4.45
C ASP A 170 1.32 -19.88 -3.16
N MET A 171 1.27 -19.14 -2.05
CA MET A 171 1.70 -19.63 -0.73
C MET A 171 0.86 -20.83 -0.27
N ILE A 172 -0.47 -20.77 -0.45
CA ILE A 172 -1.39 -21.88 -0.14
C ILE A 172 -1.04 -23.09 -1.01
N ASN A 173 -0.85 -22.89 -2.32
CA ASN A 173 -0.49 -23.95 -3.25
C ASN A 173 0.87 -24.60 -2.93
N GLN A 174 1.85 -23.82 -2.45
CA GLN A 174 3.14 -24.34 -1.99
C GLN A 174 2.95 -25.25 -0.77
N SER A 175 2.14 -24.81 0.21
CA SER A 175 1.83 -25.61 1.41
C SER A 175 1.12 -26.92 1.05
N ILE A 176 0.10 -26.89 0.18
CA ILE A 176 -0.61 -28.09 -0.30
C ILE A 176 0.35 -29.10 -0.96
N LYS A 177 1.35 -28.60 -1.70
CA LYS A 177 2.37 -29.44 -2.37
C LYS A 177 3.48 -29.91 -1.42
N GLY A 178 3.45 -29.54 -0.13
CA GLY A 178 4.51 -29.83 0.82
C GLY A 178 5.83 -29.09 0.52
N LEU A 179 5.77 -28.01 -0.27
CA LEU A 179 6.92 -27.16 -0.58
C LEU A 179 7.15 -26.15 0.53
N LYS A 180 8.39 -25.65 0.65
CA LYS A 180 8.70 -24.53 1.54
C LYS A 180 7.90 -23.30 1.09
N VAL A 181 7.04 -22.80 1.99
CA VAL A 181 6.29 -21.57 1.77
C VAL A 181 7.25 -20.39 1.77
N MET A 182 7.19 -19.55 0.73
CA MET A 182 8.02 -18.35 0.63
C MET A 182 7.61 -17.30 1.67
N ALA A 183 8.59 -16.69 2.33
CA ALA A 183 8.33 -15.65 3.30
C ALA A 183 7.90 -14.34 2.60
N PRO A 184 7.05 -13.50 3.24
CA PRO A 184 6.61 -12.23 2.64
C PRO A 184 7.75 -11.29 2.24
N ALA A 185 8.86 -11.29 2.99
CA ALA A 185 10.04 -10.48 2.67
C ALA A 185 10.70 -10.87 1.32
N ASP A 186 10.62 -12.15 0.95
CA ASP A 186 11.19 -12.67 -0.30
C ASP A 186 10.25 -12.41 -1.50
N LEU A 187 8.94 -12.30 -1.25
CA LEU A 187 7.94 -11.96 -2.27
C LEU A 187 8.16 -10.56 -2.84
N ALA A 188 8.55 -9.59 -2.00
CA ALA A 188 8.86 -8.22 -2.42
C ALA A 188 10.09 -8.17 -3.37
N GLN A 189 11.15 -8.91 -3.04
CA GLN A 189 12.39 -8.96 -3.84
C GLN A 189 12.20 -9.66 -5.20
N SER A 190 11.23 -10.59 -5.30
CA SER A 190 10.93 -11.29 -6.55
C SER A 190 10.30 -10.39 -7.64
N GLN A 191 9.80 -9.21 -7.26
CA GLN A 191 9.18 -8.25 -8.19
C GLN A 191 10.21 -7.29 -8.81
N ASP A 192 11.19 -6.83 -8.01
CA ASP A 192 12.27 -5.96 -8.49
C ASP A 192 13.19 -6.65 -9.52
N GLY A 193 13.26 -7.98 -9.50
CA GLY A 193 14.02 -8.76 -10.48
C GLY A 193 13.35 -8.91 -11.86
N LYS A 194 12.06 -8.57 -12.01
CA LYS A 194 11.31 -8.75 -13.28
C LYS A 194 11.20 -7.47 -14.13
N THR A 195 11.48 -6.30 -13.57
CA THR A 195 11.46 -5.01 -14.30
C THR A 195 12.79 -4.64 -14.99
N GLY A 196 13.79 -5.53 -14.96
CA GLY A 196 15.14 -5.28 -15.48
C GLY A 196 15.61 -6.21 -16.60
N VAL A 197 14.81 -6.49 -17.63
CA VAL A 197 15.34 -7.09 -18.88
C VAL A 197 14.77 -6.36 -20.10
N ALA A 198 15.34 -5.18 -20.40
CA ALA A 198 15.22 -4.55 -21.70
C ALA A 198 16.60 -4.06 -22.18
N ASN A 199 17.05 -4.72 -23.25
CA ASN A 199 18.01 -4.26 -24.26
C ASN A 199 19.50 -4.12 -23.88
N ARG A 200 20.26 -5.21 -24.04
CA ARG A 200 21.71 -5.13 -24.29
C ARG A 200 21.96 -4.73 -25.76
N GLY A 201 21.91 -3.44 -26.03
CA GLY A 201 22.56 -2.83 -27.19
C GLY A 201 24.06 -2.71 -26.91
N SER A 202 24.89 -3.34 -27.74
CA SER A 202 26.36 -3.30 -27.64
C SER A 202 26.90 -1.87 -27.84
N PRO A 203 27.88 -1.41 -27.03
CA PRO A 203 28.67 -0.24 -27.41
C PRO A 203 29.96 -0.67 -28.12
N SER A 204 30.19 -0.02 -29.26
CA SER A 204 31.38 -0.06 -30.09
C SER A 204 32.64 0.40 -29.36
N ARG A 205 33.77 -0.21 -29.75
CA ARG A 205 35.16 0.12 -29.38
C ARG A 205 35.50 1.57 -29.70
N TYR A 206 36.19 2.28 -28.80
CA TYR A 206 37.25 3.24 -29.15
C TYR A 206 38.30 3.33 -28.03
N ASN A 207 39.57 3.39 -28.45
CA ASN A 207 40.81 3.35 -27.66
C ASN A 207 41.21 4.72 -27.10
N GLY A 208 41.93 4.73 -25.96
CA GLY A 208 42.75 5.86 -25.50
C GLY A 208 43.31 5.68 -24.08
N LEU A 209 44.58 5.28 -23.95
CA LEU A 209 45.39 5.27 -22.70
C LEU A 209 45.96 6.68 -22.38
N PRO A 210 46.77 6.90 -21.31
CA PRO A 210 46.44 6.84 -19.87
C PRO A 210 46.97 8.08 -19.10
N ASP A 211 46.54 8.36 -17.87
CA ASP A 211 47.44 9.02 -16.91
C ASP A 211 47.10 8.77 -15.43
N ARG A 212 48.17 8.78 -14.65
CA ARG A 212 48.46 8.60 -13.21
C ARG A 212 47.58 9.51 -12.32
N SER A 213 47.41 9.39 -11.01
CA SER A 213 48.02 8.73 -9.84
C SER A 213 47.06 9.05 -8.67
N CYS A 214 46.84 8.18 -7.68
CA CYS A 214 47.53 8.16 -6.38
C CYS A 214 47.14 6.86 -5.66
N ILE A 215 48.09 5.92 -5.50
CA ILE A 215 48.89 5.64 -4.29
C ILE A 215 48.10 4.98 -3.15
N CYS A 216 48.46 3.71 -2.96
CA CYS A 216 48.12 2.79 -1.88
C CYS A 216 48.85 3.14 -0.56
N PHE A 217 48.37 2.62 0.58
CA PHE A 217 49.10 1.77 1.56
C PHE A 217 48.27 1.67 2.86
N VAL A 218 48.19 0.59 3.64
CA VAL A 218 48.40 -0.87 3.54
C VAL A 218 47.99 -1.42 4.92
N ASP A 219 47.50 -2.66 4.91
CA ASP A 219 47.21 -3.52 6.06
C ASP A 219 48.38 -3.71 7.04
N THR A 220 48.10 -4.04 8.31
CA THR A 220 48.83 -5.09 9.10
C THR A 220 47.98 -5.42 10.35
N GLU A 221 47.27 -6.55 10.44
CA GLU A 221 47.66 -7.93 10.84
C GLU A 221 47.90 -8.18 12.37
N LEU A 222 47.05 -9.08 12.89
CA LEU A 222 47.26 -10.22 13.83
C LEU A 222 47.91 -10.14 15.24
N ALA A 223 47.20 -10.81 16.17
CA ALA A 223 47.63 -11.66 17.32
C ALA A 223 48.25 -10.94 18.55
N ALA A 224 48.13 -11.36 19.82
CA ALA A 224 47.79 -12.61 20.53
C ALA A 224 47.49 -12.23 22.03
N VAL A 225 46.54 -12.85 22.78
CA VAL A 225 46.66 -14.03 23.67
C VAL A 225 46.98 -13.73 25.18
N CYS A 226 46.20 -14.39 26.07
CA CYS A 226 46.40 -14.75 27.52
C CYS A 226 46.49 -13.62 28.57
N ASP A 227 46.06 -13.74 29.83
CA ASP A 227 45.37 -14.73 30.69
C ASP A 227 44.94 -13.94 31.97
N ASP A 228 43.89 -14.35 32.71
CA ASP A 228 44.02 -14.91 34.08
C ASP A 228 42.69 -15.01 34.87
N GLU A 229 42.46 -16.25 35.32
CA GLU A 229 41.86 -16.83 36.53
C GLU A 229 40.66 -16.26 37.35
N ALA A 230 39.84 -17.26 37.74
CA ALA A 230 39.16 -17.51 39.03
C ALA A 230 37.87 -16.76 39.39
N ASP A 231 36.72 -17.48 39.37
CA ASP A 231 36.18 -18.09 40.61
C ASP A 231 35.02 -19.08 40.30
N THR A 232 35.17 -20.28 40.86
CA THR A 232 34.20 -21.39 41.11
C THR A 232 33.43 -22.06 39.96
#